data_AF-A0A1A6GLZ6-F1
#
_entry.id   AF-A0A1A6GLZ6-F1
#
_cell.length_a   1.000
_cell.length_b   1.000
_cell.length_c   1.000
_cell.angle_alpha   90.00
_cell.angle_beta   90.00
_cell.angle_gamma   90.00
#
_symmetry.space_group_name_H-M   'P 1'
#
loop_
_entity.id
_entity.type
_entity.pdbx_description
1 polymer ?
#
loop_
_entity_poly.entity_id
_entity_poly.type
_entity_poly.pdbx_seq_one_letter_code
_entity_poly.pdbx_strand_id
1 'polypeptide(L)'
;ACTLARRNADVFLKYLHRNSVSMPGMVTHIKAPEQQVKNILNELFQRENRVLHYWTMRKRRLDQCQQYVVFERSAKQALEWIHDNGEFYLSTHTSTGSSIQHTQELLKEHEEFQITAKQTKERVKLLIQLADGFCEKGHAHAAEIKKCVTAVDKRYRDFSLRMEKYRTSLEKALGISSDSNKS
;
A
#
# COMPACT_ATOMS: atom_id res chain seq x y z
N ALA A 1 18.37 -17.00 -26.02
CA ALA A 1 18.27 -18.42 -26.38
C ALA A 1 16.94 -18.75 -27.07
N CYS A 2 15.81 -18.63 -26.39
CA CYS A 2 14.44 -18.86 -26.90
C CYS A 2 14.09 -18.20 -28.25
N THR A 3 14.36 -16.91 -28.38
CA THR A 3 14.13 -16.15 -29.63
C THR A 3 14.94 -16.69 -30.80
N LEU A 4 16.18 -17.12 -30.55
CA LEU A 4 17.05 -17.70 -31.58
C LEU A 4 16.58 -19.09 -31.99
N ALA A 5 16.17 -19.92 -31.03
CA ALA A 5 15.59 -21.24 -31.29
C ALA A 5 14.32 -21.14 -32.17
N ARG A 6 13.41 -20.19 -31.86
CA ARG A 6 12.23 -19.91 -32.69
C ARG A 6 12.60 -19.46 -34.10
N ARG A 7 13.52 -18.50 -34.24
CA ARG A 7 13.98 -18.03 -35.56
C ARG A 7 14.61 -19.16 -36.40
N ASN A 8 15.46 -19.99 -35.80
CA ASN A 8 16.10 -21.09 -36.51
C ASN A 8 15.10 -22.16 -36.91
N ALA A 9 14.16 -22.51 -36.03
CA ALA A 9 13.10 -23.46 -36.34
C ALA A 9 12.17 -22.93 -37.44
N ASP A 10 11.83 -21.63 -37.45
CA ASP A 10 11.06 -21.00 -38.53
C ASP A 10 11.76 -21.11 -39.88
N VAL A 11 13.07 -20.85 -39.93
CA VAL A 11 13.87 -21.00 -41.15
C VAL A 11 13.89 -22.46 -41.62
N PHE A 12 14.08 -23.40 -40.70
CA PHE A 12 14.07 -24.84 -41.00
C PHE A 12 12.71 -25.32 -41.51
N LEU A 13 11.61 -24.92 -40.86
CA LEU A 13 10.25 -25.28 -41.27
C LEU A 13 9.91 -24.70 -42.65
N LYS A 14 10.32 -23.45 -42.94
CA LYS A 14 10.19 -22.85 -44.28
C LYS A 14 10.96 -23.62 -45.35
N TYR A 15 12.17 -24.07 -45.03
CA TYR A 15 12.99 -24.89 -45.92
C TYR A 15 12.33 -26.25 -46.21
N LEU A 16 11.87 -26.95 -45.17
CA LEU A 16 11.14 -28.22 -45.30
C LEU A 16 9.88 -28.07 -46.15
N HIS A 17 9.11 -27.00 -45.92
CA HIS A 17 7.93 -26.71 -46.71
C HIS A 17 8.27 -26.50 -48.20
N ARG A 18 9.28 -25.67 -48.51
CA ARG A 18 9.73 -25.43 -49.89
C ARG A 18 10.16 -26.72 -50.58
N ASN A 19 10.90 -27.59 -49.89
CA ASN A 19 11.35 -28.86 -50.43
C ASN A 19 10.18 -29.83 -50.69
N SER A 20 9.20 -29.89 -49.77
CA SER A 20 8.00 -30.74 -49.93
C SER A 20 7.14 -30.38 -51.15
N VAL A 21 7.11 -29.10 -51.53
CA VAL A 21 6.40 -28.61 -52.72
C VAL A 21 7.19 -28.89 -54.00
N SER A 22 8.53 -28.82 -53.95
CA SER A 22 9.39 -29.09 -55.11
C SER A 22 9.56 -30.58 -55.43
N MET A 23 9.42 -31.49 -54.46
CA MET A 23 9.62 -32.94 -54.63
C MET A 23 8.52 -33.76 -53.92
N PRO A 24 7.36 -34.02 -54.58
CA PRO A 24 6.19 -34.66 -53.96
C PRO A 24 6.44 -36.09 -53.43
N GLY A 25 7.39 -36.83 -54.01
CA GLY A 25 7.74 -38.20 -53.59
C GLY A 25 8.45 -38.30 -52.24
N MET A 26 8.91 -37.18 -51.66
CA MET A 26 9.69 -37.14 -50.42
C MET A 26 8.87 -36.63 -49.21
N VAL A 27 7.59 -36.32 -49.40
CA VAL A 27 6.70 -35.68 -48.41
C VAL A 27 6.56 -36.52 -47.13
N THR A 28 6.56 -37.85 -47.23
CA THR A 28 6.47 -38.76 -46.09
C THR A 28 7.70 -38.70 -45.18
N HIS A 29 8.89 -38.49 -45.75
CA HIS A 29 10.14 -38.36 -45.00
C HIS A 29 10.29 -37.01 -44.30
N ILE A 30 9.61 -35.97 -44.79
CA ILE A 30 9.70 -34.59 -44.27
C ILE A 30 8.73 -34.33 -43.11
N LYS A 31 7.60 -35.05 -43.08
CA LYS A 31 6.54 -34.88 -42.06
C LYS A 31 7.00 -35.18 -40.63
N ALA A 32 7.80 -36.23 -40.42
CA ALA A 32 8.24 -36.60 -39.08
C ALA A 32 9.21 -35.56 -38.45
N PRO A 33 10.26 -35.10 -39.14
CA PRO A 33 11.11 -34.00 -38.68
C PRO A 33 10.34 -32.69 -38.46
N GLU A 34 9.41 -32.35 -39.36
CA GLU A 34 8.55 -31.16 -39.22
C GLU A 34 7.71 -31.22 -37.94
N GLN A 35 7.06 -32.35 -37.69
CA GLN A 35 6.25 -32.56 -36.49
C GLN A 35 7.10 -32.53 -35.22
N GLN A 36 8.30 -33.12 -35.25
CA GLN A 36 9.22 -33.08 -34.12
C GLN A 36 9.63 -31.65 -33.77
N VAL A 37 9.99 -30.82 -34.77
CA VAL A 37 10.33 -29.42 -34.55
C VAL A 37 9.14 -28.63 -34.00
N LYS A 38 7.94 -28.86 -34.53
CA LYS A 38 6.70 -28.26 -34.01
C LYS A 38 6.43 -28.65 -32.54
N ASN A 39 6.64 -29.90 -32.18
CA ASN A 39 6.47 -30.38 -30.80
C ASN A 39 7.47 -29.71 -29.85
N ILE A 40 8.74 -29.64 -30.24
CA ILE A 40 9.80 -28.98 -29.44
C ILE A 40 9.51 -27.49 -29.28
N LEU A 41 9.06 -26.81 -30.34
CA LEU A 41 8.67 -25.40 -30.27
C LEU A 41 7.48 -25.17 -29.32
N ASN A 42 6.48 -26.04 -29.37
CA ASN A 42 5.34 -25.97 -28.47
C ASN A 42 5.76 -26.19 -27.01
N GLU A 43 6.61 -27.17 -26.75
CA GLU A 43 7.14 -27.41 -25.40
C GLU A 43 7.97 -26.23 -24.89
N LEU A 44 8.84 -25.66 -25.74
CA LEU A 44 9.61 -24.47 -25.42
C LEU A 44 8.70 -23.29 -25.08
N PHE A 45 7.66 -23.06 -25.87
CA PHE A 45 6.66 -22.02 -25.63
C PHE A 45 5.92 -22.22 -24.30
N GLN A 46 5.50 -23.44 -23.99
CA GLN A 46 4.85 -23.76 -22.72
C GLN A 46 5.78 -23.52 -21.53
N ARG A 47 7.05 -23.93 -21.62
CA ARG A 47 8.06 -23.69 -20.58
C ARG A 47 8.31 -22.19 -20.38
N GLU A 48 8.43 -21.41 -21.45
CA GLU A 48 8.57 -19.94 -21.39
C GLU A 48 7.38 -19.30 -20.66
N ASN A 49 6.15 -19.65 -21.05
CA ASN A 49 4.94 -19.10 -20.42
C ASN A 49 4.84 -19.50 -18.95
N ARG A 50 5.24 -20.72 -18.60
CA ARG A 50 5.25 -21.18 -17.21
C ARG A 50 6.22 -20.37 -16.35
N VAL A 51 7.43 -20.11 -16.86
CA VAL A 51 8.41 -19.24 -16.19
C VAL A 51 7.85 -17.84 -16.03
N LEU A 52 7.29 -17.25 -17.09
CA LEU A 52 6.70 -15.91 -17.04
C LEU A 52 5.54 -15.81 -16.04
N HIS A 53 4.69 -16.83 -16.00
CA HIS A 53 3.56 -16.91 -15.06
C HIS A 53 4.06 -16.90 -13.61
N TYR A 54 4.98 -17.80 -13.25
CA TYR A 54 5.54 -17.84 -11.88
C TYR A 54 6.30 -16.57 -11.53
N TRP A 55 7.07 -16.02 -12.48
CA TRP A 55 7.74 -14.74 -12.30
C TRP A 55 6.76 -13.62 -11.98
N THR A 56 5.67 -13.52 -12.75
CA THR A 56 4.64 -12.48 -12.57
C THR A 56 3.96 -12.61 -11.21
N MET A 57 3.62 -13.84 -10.80
CA MET A 57 3.05 -14.10 -9.47
C MET A 57 4.04 -13.73 -8.35
N ARG A 58 5.31 -14.13 -8.48
CA ARG A 58 6.34 -13.86 -7.48
C ARG A 58 6.61 -12.36 -7.35
N LYS A 59 6.72 -11.66 -8.47
CA LYS A 59 6.86 -10.20 -8.53
C LYS A 59 5.69 -9.51 -7.83
N ARG A 60 4.44 -9.86 -8.21
CA ARG A 60 3.23 -9.33 -7.56
C ARG A 60 3.26 -9.51 -6.05
N ARG A 61 3.66 -10.70 -5.56
CA ARG A 61 3.75 -10.97 -4.11
C ARG A 61 4.82 -10.12 -3.42
N LEU A 62 5.98 -9.94 -4.06
CA LEU A 62 7.05 -9.08 -3.54
C LEU A 62 6.62 -7.61 -3.48
N ASP A 63 5.96 -7.11 -4.52
CA ASP A 63 5.43 -5.76 -4.56
C ASP A 63 4.43 -5.53 -3.41
N GLN A 64 3.56 -6.52 -3.14
CA GLN A 64 2.64 -6.49 -2.00
C GLN A 64 3.36 -6.54 -0.64
N CYS A 65 4.43 -7.32 -0.50
CA CYS A 65 5.26 -7.30 0.72
C CYS A 65 5.90 -5.92 0.94
N GLN A 66 6.45 -5.30 -0.11
CA GLN A 66 7.04 -3.97 -0.02
C GLN A 66 5.99 -2.92 0.38
N GLN A 67 4.81 -2.95 -0.26
CA GLN A 67 3.68 -2.09 0.08
C GLN A 67 3.29 -2.23 1.56
N TYR A 68 3.22 -3.46 2.07
CA TYR A 68 2.95 -3.73 3.48
C TYR A 68 3.99 -3.11 4.42
N VAL A 69 5.28 -3.32 4.16
CA VAL A 69 6.36 -2.78 5.02
C VAL A 69 6.34 -1.25 5.05
N VAL A 70 6.10 -0.60 3.91
CA VAL A 70 5.99 0.86 3.85
C VAL A 70 4.77 1.33 4.65
N PHE A 71 3.63 0.68 4.47
CA PHE A 71 2.41 0.99 5.21
C PHE A 71 2.59 0.83 6.73
N GLU A 72 3.17 -0.30 7.16
CA GLU A 72 3.42 -0.61 8.58
C GLU A 72 4.35 0.44 9.21
N ARG A 73 5.41 0.85 8.52
CA ARG A 73 6.29 1.94 8.98
C ARG A 73 5.50 3.23 9.16
N SER A 74 4.68 3.63 8.19
CA SER A 74 3.89 4.87 8.28
C SER A 74 2.85 4.81 9.41
N ALA A 75 2.21 3.65 9.62
CA ALA A 75 1.30 3.44 10.73
C ALA A 75 2.02 3.51 12.09
N LYS A 76 3.20 2.90 12.18
CA LYS A 76 4.06 2.95 13.38
C LYS A 76 4.46 4.39 13.70
N GLN A 77 4.89 5.17 12.71
CA GLN A 77 5.21 6.59 12.90
C GLN A 77 4.02 7.42 13.42
N ALA A 78 2.81 7.16 12.91
CA ALA A 78 1.61 7.83 13.42
C ALA A 78 1.32 7.44 14.88
N LEU A 79 1.46 6.16 15.24
CA LEU A 79 1.27 5.68 16.61
C LEU A 79 2.33 6.23 17.57
N GLU A 80 3.59 6.25 17.16
CA GLU A 80 4.70 6.81 17.93
C GLU A 80 4.48 8.30 18.17
N TRP A 81 4.07 9.05 17.15
CA TRP A 81 3.75 10.47 17.35
C TRP A 81 2.61 10.67 18.36
N ILE A 82 1.53 9.88 18.26
CA ILE A 82 0.41 9.95 19.23
C ILE A 82 0.91 9.66 20.64
N HIS A 83 1.76 8.65 20.81
CA HIS A 83 2.30 8.27 22.10
C HIS A 83 3.28 9.31 22.66
N ASP A 84 4.33 9.64 21.92
CA ASP A 84 5.46 10.42 22.43
C ASP A 84 5.17 11.91 22.48
N ASN A 85 4.30 12.41 21.59
CA ASN A 85 3.96 13.84 21.54
C ASN A 85 2.55 14.07 22.10
N GLY A 86 1.57 13.29 21.62
CA GLY A 86 0.17 13.46 22.01
C GLY A 86 -0.11 13.11 23.48
N GLU A 87 0.25 11.90 23.91
CA GLU A 87 0.04 11.48 25.30
C GLU A 87 0.93 12.26 26.25
N PHE A 88 2.17 12.55 25.85
CA PHE A 88 3.06 13.40 26.65
C PHE A 88 2.45 14.78 26.89
N TYR A 89 1.97 15.46 25.83
CA TYR A 89 1.30 16.75 25.94
C TYR A 89 0.11 16.69 26.90
N LEU A 90 -0.77 15.69 26.74
CA LEU A 90 -1.94 15.52 27.61
C LEU A 90 -1.58 15.14 29.05
N SER A 91 -0.42 14.52 29.29
CA SER A 91 0.04 14.17 30.63
C SER A 91 0.51 15.39 31.43
N THR A 92 1.07 16.39 30.76
CA THR A 92 1.55 17.63 31.37
C THR A 92 0.47 18.71 31.43
N HIS A 93 -0.51 18.67 30.53
CA HIS A 93 -1.58 19.67 30.39
C HIS A 93 -2.93 19.13 30.89
N THR A 94 -3.05 18.95 32.20
CA THR A 94 -4.27 18.43 32.85
C THR A 94 -5.09 19.48 33.60
N SER A 95 -4.53 20.65 33.86
CA SER A 95 -5.18 21.72 34.64
C SER A 95 -5.47 22.95 33.81
N THR A 96 -6.45 23.76 34.21
CA THR A 96 -6.80 25.01 33.52
C THR A 96 -5.95 26.19 33.98
N GLY A 97 -4.82 25.97 34.66
CA GLY A 97 -4.01 27.04 35.24
C GLY A 97 -4.60 27.65 36.52
N SER A 98 -3.82 28.49 37.18
CA SER A 98 -4.15 29.13 38.48
C SER A 98 -4.70 30.54 38.36
N SER A 99 -4.64 31.15 37.17
CA SER A 99 -5.13 32.49 36.89
C SER A 99 -5.65 32.57 35.45
N ILE A 100 -6.51 33.54 35.16
CA ILE A 100 -7.06 33.77 33.81
C ILE A 100 -5.93 33.93 32.78
N GLN A 101 -4.87 34.67 33.14
CA GLN A 101 -3.73 34.88 32.25
C GLN A 101 -2.97 33.59 31.94
N HIS A 102 -2.76 32.73 32.95
CA HIS A 102 -2.15 31.42 32.75
C HIS A 102 -3.07 30.51 31.91
N THR A 103 -4.38 30.54 32.11
CA THR A 103 -5.33 29.80 31.25
C THR A 103 -5.28 30.25 29.79
N GLN A 104 -5.08 31.55 29.52
CA GLN A 104 -4.91 32.08 28.15
C GLN A 104 -3.61 31.58 27.50
N GLU A 105 -2.52 31.54 28.25
CA GLU A 105 -1.24 30.99 27.78
C GLU A 105 -1.36 29.50 27.42
N LEU A 106 -2.01 28.70 28.29
CA LEU A 106 -2.28 27.28 28.03
C LEU A 106 -3.17 27.06 26.80
N LEU A 107 -4.15 27.94 26.56
CA LEU A 107 -4.99 27.88 25.36
C LEU A 107 -4.17 28.16 24.09
N LYS A 108 -3.28 29.15 24.15
CA LYS A 108 -2.38 29.46 23.03
C LYS A 108 -1.43 28.30 22.72
N GLU A 109 -0.80 27.70 23.74
CA GLU A 109 0.03 26.50 23.55
C GLU A 109 -0.77 25.35 22.94
N HIS A 110 -2.03 25.17 23.37
CA HIS A 110 -2.92 24.18 22.79
C HIS A 110 -3.20 24.42 21.31
N GLU A 111 -3.46 25.67 20.91
CA GLU A 111 -3.66 26.03 19.50
C GLU A 111 -2.42 25.76 18.65
N GLU A 112 -1.23 26.09 19.16
CA GLU A 112 0.05 25.79 18.50
C GLU A 112 0.25 24.29 18.34
N PHE A 113 0.01 23.51 19.39
CA PHE A 113 0.10 22.05 19.33
C PHE A 113 -0.96 21.45 18.38
N GLN A 114 -2.16 22.04 18.30
CA GLN A 114 -3.22 21.58 17.40
C GLN A 114 -2.81 21.60 15.93
N ILE A 115 -1.91 22.50 15.52
CA ILE A 115 -1.36 22.54 14.15
C ILE A 115 -0.66 21.22 13.82
N THR A 116 0.19 20.73 14.74
CA THR A 116 0.90 19.45 14.56
C THR A 116 -0.07 18.26 14.63
N ALA A 117 -1.08 18.31 15.50
CA ALA A 117 -2.12 17.29 15.58
C ALA A 117 -2.98 17.18 14.31
N LYS A 118 -3.22 18.30 13.61
CA LYS A 118 -3.89 18.33 12.29
C LYS A 118 -3.06 17.61 11.22
N GLN A 119 -1.74 17.77 11.22
CA GLN A 119 -0.87 17.03 10.29
C GLN A 119 -0.97 15.52 10.53
N THR A 120 -0.98 15.09 11.79
CA THR A 120 -1.18 13.68 12.14
C THR A 120 -2.57 13.19 11.73
N LYS A 121 -3.62 14.02 11.85
CA LYS A 121 -4.97 13.69 11.37
C LYS A 121 -4.98 13.28 9.91
N GLU A 122 -4.37 14.09 9.05
CA GLU A 122 -4.33 13.83 7.61
C GLU A 122 -3.51 12.57 7.30
N ARG A 123 -2.42 12.33 8.03
CA ARG A 123 -1.65 11.08 7.91
C ARG A 123 -2.51 9.86 8.26
N VAL A 124 -3.27 9.90 9.35
CA VAL A 124 -4.18 8.81 9.75
C VAL A 124 -5.27 8.59 8.70
N LYS A 125 -5.85 9.66 8.17
CA LYS A 125 -6.86 9.58 7.09
C LYS A 125 -6.30 8.91 5.83
N LEU A 126 -5.08 9.27 5.42
CA LEU A 126 -4.41 8.63 4.29
C LEU A 126 -4.12 7.15 4.55
N LEU A 127 -3.72 6.78 5.78
CA LEU A 127 -3.53 5.38 6.16
C LEU A 127 -4.84 4.58 6.04
N ILE A 128 -5.97 5.14 6.47
CA ILE A 128 -7.30 4.52 6.33
C ILE A 128 -7.62 4.29 4.85
N GLN A 129 -7.49 5.32 4.01
CA GLN A 129 -7.76 5.21 2.57
C GLN A 129 -6.86 4.18 1.87
N LEU A 130 -5.57 4.15 2.23
CA LEU A 130 -4.63 3.16 1.69
C LEU A 130 -4.99 1.74 2.12
N ALA A 131 -5.39 1.56 3.39
CA ALA A 131 -5.79 0.27 3.92
C ALA A 131 -7.03 -0.28 3.20
N ASP A 132 -8.04 0.57 2.99
CA ASP A 132 -9.25 0.21 2.25
C ASP A 132 -8.90 -0.20 0.80
N GLY A 133 -8.08 0.60 0.11
CA GLY A 133 -7.63 0.30 -1.24
C GLY A 133 -6.80 -0.99 -1.36
N PHE A 134 -6.05 -1.38 -0.32
CA PHE A 134 -5.37 -2.68 -0.29
C PHE A 134 -6.34 -3.83 -0.07
N CYS A 135 -7.35 -3.66 0.80
CA CYS A 135 -8.35 -4.68 1.05
C CYS A 135 -9.19 -4.98 -0.20
N GLU A 136 -9.65 -3.94 -0.90
CA GLU A 136 -10.42 -4.07 -2.15
C GLU A 136 -9.66 -4.82 -3.25
N LYS A 137 -8.34 -4.62 -3.32
CA LYS A 137 -7.47 -5.28 -4.31
C LYS A 137 -7.08 -6.72 -3.96
N GLY A 138 -7.58 -7.26 -2.85
CA GLY A 138 -7.23 -8.60 -2.37
C GLY A 138 -5.74 -8.71 -2.02
N HIS A 139 -5.20 -7.72 -1.32
CA HIS A 139 -3.80 -7.70 -0.91
C HIS A 139 -3.45 -8.88 0.02
N ALA A 140 -2.27 -9.49 -0.14
CA ALA A 140 -1.87 -10.67 0.63
C ALA A 140 -1.82 -10.45 2.15
N HIS A 141 -1.65 -9.20 2.60
CA HIS A 141 -1.56 -8.81 4.01
C HIS A 141 -2.78 -8.00 4.48
N ALA A 142 -3.94 -8.16 3.81
CA ALA A 142 -5.12 -7.33 4.06
C ALA A 142 -5.62 -7.42 5.52
N ALA A 143 -5.51 -8.59 6.15
CA ALA A 143 -5.94 -8.78 7.54
C ALA A 143 -5.07 -7.96 8.51
N GLU A 144 -3.75 -8.01 8.33
CA GLU A 144 -2.77 -7.29 9.13
C GLU A 144 -2.90 -5.78 8.93
N ILE A 145 -3.04 -5.34 7.67
CA ILE A 145 -3.29 -3.94 7.32
C ILE A 145 -4.55 -3.41 8.01
N LYS A 146 -5.66 -4.15 7.94
CA LYS A 146 -6.92 -3.78 8.58
C LYS A 146 -6.80 -3.70 10.09
N LYS A 147 -6.12 -4.67 10.72
CA LYS A 147 -5.85 -4.65 12.16
C LYS A 147 -5.01 -3.43 12.55
N CYS A 148 -3.95 -3.16 11.80
CA CYS A 148 -3.05 -2.04 12.04
C CYS A 148 -3.79 -0.71 11.94
N VAL A 149 -4.53 -0.48 10.85
CA VAL A 149 -5.24 0.79 10.63
C VAL A 149 -6.36 1.02 11.65
N THR A 150 -7.05 -0.04 12.06
CA THR A 150 -8.07 0.03 13.13
C THR A 150 -7.44 0.48 14.45
N ALA A 151 -6.23 0.00 14.77
CA ALA A 151 -5.51 0.40 15.96
C ALA A 151 -5.07 1.87 15.89
N VAL A 152 -4.55 2.32 14.75
CA VAL A 152 -4.19 3.73 14.51
C VAL A 152 -5.40 4.64 14.68
N ASP A 153 -6.50 4.33 13.99
CA ASP A 153 -7.75 5.09 14.03
C ASP A 153 -8.33 5.16 15.44
N LYS A 154 -8.38 4.03 16.15
CA LYS A 154 -8.83 4.00 17.55
C LYS A 154 -7.98 4.90 18.44
N ARG A 155 -6.64 4.76 18.41
CA ARG A 155 -5.76 5.58 19.24
C ARG A 155 -5.88 7.06 18.92
N TYR A 156 -5.99 7.41 17.64
CA TYR A 156 -6.14 8.80 17.23
C TYR A 156 -7.48 9.38 17.69
N ARG A 157 -8.59 8.64 17.60
CA ARG A 157 -9.88 9.07 18.13
C ARG A 157 -9.84 9.30 19.65
N ASP A 158 -9.26 8.36 20.39
CA ASP A 158 -9.16 8.45 21.85
C ASP A 158 -8.28 9.65 22.28
N PHE A 159 -7.18 9.91 21.57
CA PHE A 159 -6.35 11.10 21.74
C PHE A 159 -7.12 12.38 21.39
N SER A 160 -7.75 12.44 20.23
CA SER A 160 -8.49 13.63 19.75
C SER A 160 -9.63 14.01 20.68
N LEU A 161 -10.34 13.02 21.26
CA LEU A 161 -11.41 13.28 22.22
C LEU A 161 -10.88 13.93 23.50
N ARG A 162 -9.72 13.49 24.00
CA ARG A 162 -9.11 14.04 25.20
C ARG A 162 -8.53 15.43 24.96
N MET A 163 -7.91 15.64 23.80
CA MET A 163 -7.48 16.97 23.35
C MET A 163 -8.65 17.95 23.32
N GLU A 164 -9.79 17.54 22.77
CA GLU A 164 -10.98 18.38 22.70
C GLU A 164 -11.55 18.70 24.09
N LYS A 165 -11.62 17.71 24.99
CA LYS A 165 -12.05 17.93 26.39
C LYS A 165 -11.15 18.93 27.11
N TYR A 166 -9.84 18.86 26.90
CA TYR A 166 -8.90 19.81 27.48
C TYR A 166 -9.14 21.22 26.94
N ARG A 167 -9.29 21.37 25.62
CA ARG A 167 -9.65 22.64 24.97
C ARG A 167 -10.91 23.26 25.57
N THR A 168 -12.00 22.49 25.64
CA THR A 168 -13.27 22.96 26.20
C THR A 168 -13.14 23.36 27.68
N SER A 169 -12.27 22.68 28.44
CA SER A 169 -12.03 23.03 29.85
C SER A 169 -11.32 24.38 29.99
N LEU A 170 -10.32 24.65 29.14
CA LEU A 170 -9.65 25.96 29.08
C LEU A 170 -10.62 27.08 28.67
N GLU A 171 -11.40 26.86 27.60
CA GLU A 171 -12.39 27.83 27.12
C GLU A 171 -13.44 28.16 28.19
N LYS A 172 -13.94 27.13 28.89
CA LYS A 172 -14.89 27.32 29.99
C LYS A 172 -14.27 28.10 31.15
N ALA A 173 -13.01 27.85 31.51
CA ALA A 173 -12.31 28.60 32.55
C ALA A 173 -12.09 30.08 32.17
N LEU A 174 -12.03 30.37 30.86
CA LEU A 174 -11.96 31.74 30.32
C LEU A 174 -13.33 32.39 30.10
N GLY A 175 -14.43 31.68 30.34
CA GLY A 175 -15.79 32.16 30.04
C GLY A 175 -16.07 32.27 28.53
N ILE A 176 -15.28 31.60 27.69
CA ILE A 176 -15.49 31.54 26.24
C ILE A 176 -16.53 30.43 25.99
N SER A 177 -17.77 30.81 25.67
CA SER A 177 -18.78 29.85 25.22
C SER A 177 -18.59 29.59 23.72
N SER A 178 -18.53 28.33 23.28
CA SER A 178 -18.31 27.94 21.88
C SER A 178 -19.48 28.21 20.93
N ASP A 179 -20.38 29.14 21.26
CA ASP A 179 -21.57 29.49 20.45
C ASP A 179 -21.33 30.64 19.46
N SER A 180 -20.06 31.03 19.23
CA SER A 180 -19.71 32.15 18.35
C SER A 180 -19.06 31.72 17.03
N ASN A 181 -19.53 30.65 16.36
CA ASN A 181 -19.28 30.43 14.92
C ASN A 181 -20.14 29.28 14.35
N LYS A 182 -21.44 29.53 14.20
CA LYS A 182 -22.23 28.98 13.10
C LYS A 182 -22.99 30.13 12.46
N SER A 183 -22.37 30.72 11.44
CA SER A 183 -23.03 31.45 10.35
C SER A 183 -22.32 31.06 9.06
#